data_AF-A0A6P0Z5Q0-F1
#
_entry.id   AF-A0A6P0Z5Q0-F1
#
_cell.length_a   1.000
_cell.length_b   1.000
_cell.length_c   1.000
_cell.angle_alpha   90.00
_cell.angle_beta   90.00
_cell.angle_gamma   90.00
#
_symmetry.space_group_name_H-M   'P 1'
#
loop_
_entity.id
_entity.type
_entity.pdbx_description
1 polymer ?
#
loop_
_entity_poly.entity_id
_entity_poly.type
_entity_poly.pdbx_seq_one_letter_code
_entity_poly.pdbx_strand_id
1 'polypeptide(L)'
;MRANSTELAWDKLQNCLKSYLLWQEGFKSRIIPVIGDLSKPFLSISEEQFHKLADKIDVIYHNGAWVHHASPYSLLKATNVLGTQEVLRLASKQNLTL
;
A
#
# COMPACT_ATOMS: atom_id res chain seq x y z
N MET A 1 3.51 12.10 -2.32
CA MET A 1 3.98 11.02 -3.22
C MET A 1 5.06 10.21 -2.50
N ARG A 2 4.91 8.88 -2.39
CA ARG A 2 5.77 8.01 -1.57
C ARG A 2 7.00 7.48 -2.31
N ALA A 3 6.91 7.39 -3.64
CA ALA A 3 7.96 7.17 -4.64
C ALA A 3 7.40 7.60 -6.02
N ASN A 4 8.26 7.90 -7.00
CA ASN A 4 7.89 8.33 -8.37
C ASN A 4 8.39 7.36 -9.46
N SER A 5 9.13 6.31 -9.10
CA SER A 5 9.53 5.23 -10.01
C SER A 5 9.64 3.90 -9.24
N THR A 6 9.66 2.79 -9.98
CA THR A 6 9.75 1.44 -9.39
C THR A 6 11.11 1.23 -8.72
N GLU A 7 12.17 1.77 -9.32
CA GLU A 7 13.54 1.73 -8.81
C GLU A 7 13.61 2.46 -7.46
N LEU A 8 13.06 3.67 -7.38
CA LEU A 8 13.05 4.44 -6.13
C LEU A 8 12.15 3.82 -5.05
N ALA A 9 11.06 3.16 -5.43
CA ALA A 9 10.26 2.37 -4.49
C ALA A 9 11.05 1.19 -3.92
N TRP A 10 11.80 0.49 -4.77
CA TRP A 10 12.68 -0.60 -4.38
C TRP A 10 13.81 -0.14 -3.45
N ASP A 11 14.53 0.91 -3.84
CA ASP A 11 15.63 1.47 -3.05
C ASP A 11 15.13 1.87 -1.65
N LYS A 12 13.96 2.50 -1.58
CA LYS A 12 13.35 2.89 -0.31
C LYS A 12 13.04 1.68 0.58
N LEU A 13 12.46 0.61 0.02
CA LEU A 13 12.14 -0.61 0.77
C LEU A 13 13.41 -1.32 1.24
N GLN A 14 14.40 -1.50 0.36
CA GLN A 14 15.64 -2.18 0.69
C GLN A 14 16.45 -1.39 1.74
N ASN A 15 16.57 -0.08 1.58
CA ASN A 15 17.30 0.77 2.53
C ASN A 15 16.62 0.78 3.91
N CYS A 16 15.28 0.79 3.97
CA CYS A 16 14.53 0.66 5.21
C CYS A 16 14.82 -0.67 5.91
N LEU A 17 14.72 -1.79 5.19
CA LEU A 17 14.99 -3.11 5.77
C LEU A 17 16.45 -3.25 6.22
N LYS A 18 17.41 -2.69 5.47
CA LYS A 18 18.83 -2.65 5.85
C LYS A 18 19.07 -1.82 7.11
N SER A 19 18.43 -0.65 7.26
CA SER A 19 18.61 0.20 8.45
C SER A 19 18.13 -0.49 9.74
N TYR A 20 17.21 -1.44 9.63
CA TYR A 20 16.74 -2.27 10.75
C TYR A 20 17.42 -3.64 10.83
N LEU A 21 18.46 -3.91 10.03
CA LEU A 21 19.17 -5.21 9.97
C LEU A 21 18.26 -6.41 9.61
N LEU A 22 17.18 -6.17 8.87
CA LEU A 22 16.20 -7.18 8.47
C LEU A 22 16.39 -7.67 7.03
N TRP A 23 17.18 -6.98 6.21
CA TRP A 23 17.32 -7.31 4.79
C TRP A 23 17.97 -8.68 4.56
N GLN A 24 17.38 -9.44 3.64
CA GLN A 24 17.91 -10.70 3.14
C GLN A 24 17.81 -10.70 1.62
N GLU A 25 18.84 -11.19 0.92
CA GLU A 25 18.86 -11.19 -0.56
C GLU A 25 17.67 -11.95 -1.17
N GLY A 26 17.16 -12.97 -0.47
CA GLY A 26 15.96 -13.70 -0.87
C GLY A 26 14.67 -12.87 -0.94
N PHE A 27 14.62 -11.68 -0.32
CA PHE A 27 13.46 -10.79 -0.41
C PHE A 27 13.32 -10.13 -1.78
N LYS A 28 14.41 -10.04 -2.55
CA LYS A 28 14.40 -9.39 -3.87
C LYS A 28 13.41 -10.03 -4.84
N SER A 29 13.22 -11.35 -4.78
CA SER A 29 12.27 -12.09 -5.61
C SER A 29 10.86 -12.18 -5.01
N ARG A 30 10.68 -11.78 -3.75
CA ARG A 30 9.43 -11.94 -2.98
C ARG A 30 8.63 -10.66 -2.85
N ILE A 31 9.28 -9.51 -2.92
CA ILE A 31 8.64 -8.20 -2.79
C ILE A 31 8.33 -7.65 -4.18
N ILE A 32 7.09 -7.22 -4.40
CA ILE A 32 6.66 -6.57 -5.64
C ILE A 32 6.10 -5.19 -5.24
N PRO A 33 6.87 -4.10 -5.40
CA PRO A 33 6.40 -2.78 -5.01
C PRO A 33 5.26 -2.30 -5.90
N VAL A 34 4.20 -1.76 -5.28
CA VAL A 34 3.14 -1.04 -5.98
C VAL A 34 3.22 0.42 -5.55
N ILE A 35 3.45 1.31 -6.51
CA ILE A 35 3.52 2.75 -6.25
C ILE A 35 2.09 3.26 -6.11
N GLY A 36 1.74 3.75 -4.92
CA GLY A 36 0.41 4.27 -4.63
C GLY A 36 0.40 5.23 -3.44
N ASP A 37 -0.79 5.72 -3.13
CA ASP A 37 -1.06 6.66 -2.05
C ASP A 37 -2.39 6.33 -1.36
N LEU A 38 -2.32 5.98 -0.07
CA LEU A 38 -3.50 5.67 0.76
C LEU A 38 -4.46 6.86 0.89
N SER A 39 -4.00 8.10 0.68
CA SER A 39 -4.84 9.29 0.79
C SER A 39 -5.70 9.56 -0.46
N LYS A 40 -5.58 8.71 -1.49
CA LYS A 40 -6.21 8.91 -2.80
C LYS A 40 -7.16 7.76 -3.16
N PRO A 41 -8.22 8.03 -3.94
CA PRO A 41 -9.08 6.99 -4.50
C PRO A 41 -8.27 5.92 -5.23
N PHE A 42 -8.72 4.68 -5.16
CA PHE A 42 -8.07 3.51 -5.77
C PHE A 42 -6.59 3.41 -5.41
N LEU A 43 -6.18 3.92 -4.24
CA LEU A 43 -4.79 3.95 -3.79
C LEU A 43 -3.84 4.68 -4.78
N SER A 44 -4.37 5.61 -5.58
CA SER A 44 -3.65 6.33 -6.64
C SER A 44 -3.08 5.44 -7.77
N ILE A 45 -3.62 4.24 -7.98
CA ILE A 45 -3.34 3.41 -9.16
C ILE A 45 -4.51 3.44 -10.14
N SER A 46 -4.32 2.95 -11.36
CA SER A 46 -5.42 2.84 -12.32
C SER A 46 -6.47 1.84 -11.86
N GLU A 47 -7.73 2.06 -12.22
CA GLU A 47 -8.82 1.11 -11.89
C GLU A 47 -8.56 -0.30 -12.45
N GLU A 48 -7.97 -0.38 -13.64
CA GLU A 48 -7.55 -1.65 -14.25
C GLU A 48 -6.52 -2.38 -13.37
N GLN A 49 -5.50 -1.66 -12.88
CA GLN A 49 -4.51 -2.24 -11.97
C GLN A 49 -5.12 -2.61 -10.62
N PHE A 50 -6.05 -1.79 -10.12
CA PHE A 50 -6.76 -2.03 -8.88
C PHE A 50 -7.57 -3.33 -8.95
N HIS A 51 -8.32 -3.56 -10.04
CA HIS A 51 -9.04 -4.82 -10.26
C HIS A 51 -8.09 -6.01 -10.43
N LYS A 52 -7.00 -5.87 -11.19
CA LYS A 52 -5.97 -6.92 -11.29
C LYS A 52 -5.34 -7.30 -9.95
N LEU A 53 -5.20 -6.33 -9.04
CA LEU A 53 -4.73 -6.61 -7.67
C LEU A 53 -5.80 -7.31 -6.85
N ALA A 54 -7.06 -6.87 -6.95
CA ALA A 54 -8.17 -7.53 -6.27
C ALA A 54 -8.24 -9.02 -6.64
N ASP A 55 -7.98 -9.37 -7.91
CA ASP A 55 -8.00 -10.75 -8.40
C ASP A 55 -6.81 -11.61 -7.93
N LYS A 56 -5.71 -11.00 -7.48
CA LYS A 56 -4.44 -11.69 -7.17
C LYS A 56 -4.08 -11.73 -5.69
N ILE A 57 -4.67 -10.85 -4.88
CA ILE A 57 -4.33 -10.71 -3.47
C ILE A 57 -5.24 -11.61 -2.63
N ASP A 58 -4.66 -12.63 -2.02
CA ASP A 58 -5.40 -13.55 -1.14
C ASP A 58 -5.66 -12.93 0.24
N VAL A 59 -4.71 -12.16 0.77
CA VAL A 59 -4.74 -11.59 2.12
C VAL A 59 -4.16 -10.18 2.13
N ILE A 60 -4.80 -9.27 2.86
CA ILE A 60 -4.33 -7.89 3.04
C ILE A 60 -3.91 -7.65 4.49
N TYR A 61 -2.65 -7.25 4.67
CA TYR A 61 -2.11 -6.72 5.92
C TYR A 61 -2.04 -5.19 5.84
N HIS A 62 -3.05 -4.51 6.40
CA HIS A 62 -3.14 -3.04 6.36
C HIS A 62 -2.45 -2.38 7.55
N ASN A 63 -1.15 -2.09 7.41
CA ASN A 63 -0.34 -1.39 8.43
C ASN A 63 -0.06 0.09 8.08
N GLY A 64 -0.50 0.55 6.90
CA GLY A 64 -0.19 1.90 6.45
C GLY A 64 -1.10 2.96 7.08
N ALA A 65 -0.50 3.97 7.71
CA ALA A 65 -1.21 5.11 8.28
C ALA A 65 -0.32 6.36 8.31
N TRP A 66 -0.93 7.52 8.46
CA TRP A 66 -0.27 8.74 8.93
C TRP A 66 -0.44 8.85 10.45
N VAL A 67 0.63 8.57 11.19
CA VAL A 67 0.65 8.67 12.65
C VAL A 67 1.19 10.05 13.04
N HIS A 68 0.31 10.93 13.49
CA HIS A 68 0.69 12.24 14.03
C HIS A 68 -0.24 12.66 15.17
N HIS A 69 0.30 12.75 16.39
CA HIS A 69 -0.51 12.84 17.61
C HIS A 69 -1.19 14.19 17.83
N ALA A 70 -0.66 15.28 17.26
CA ALA A 70 -1.19 16.63 17.43
C ALA A 70 -2.03 17.12 16.24
N SER A 71 -2.15 16.33 15.17
CA SER A 71 -2.85 16.77 13.96
C SER A 71 -4.36 16.66 14.13
N PRO A 72 -5.15 17.61 13.58
CA PRO A 72 -6.59 17.48 13.58
C PRO A 72 -7.03 16.31 12.70
N TYR A 73 -8.19 15.75 13.03
CA TYR A 73 -8.80 14.65 12.28
C TYR A 73 -8.92 14.95 10.77
N SER A 74 -9.26 16.19 10.39
CA SER A 74 -9.40 16.59 8.99
C SER A 74 -8.15 16.31 8.15
N LEU A 75 -6.96 16.44 8.75
CA LEU A 75 -5.68 16.16 8.09
C LEU A 75 -5.39 14.66 7.99
N LEU A 76 -5.79 13.89 9.03
CA LEU A 76 -5.53 12.45 9.11
C LEU A 76 -6.57 11.61 8.36
N LYS A 77 -7.78 12.15 8.14
CA LYS A 77 -8.93 11.44 7.57
C LYS A 77 -8.62 10.81 6.22
N ALA A 78 -7.95 11.54 5.32
CA ALA A 78 -7.68 11.07 3.97
C ALA A 78 -6.87 9.76 3.99
N THR A 79 -5.77 9.72 4.73
CA THR A 79 -4.89 8.54 4.80
C THR A 79 -5.48 7.44 5.68
N ASN A 80 -5.99 7.77 6.87
CA ASN A 80 -6.29 6.77 7.89
C ASN A 80 -7.70 6.21 7.80
N VAL A 81 -8.67 7.03 7.34
CA VAL A 81 -10.08 6.62 7.23
C VAL A 81 -10.41 6.27 5.79
N LEU A 82 -10.24 7.22 4.86
CA LEU A 82 -10.60 6.97 3.45
C LEU A 82 -9.64 5.94 2.84
N GLY A 83 -8.35 5.96 3.19
CA GLY A 83 -7.42 4.91 2.79
C GLY A 83 -7.82 3.51 3.26
N THR A 84 -8.33 3.38 4.49
CA THR A 84 -8.89 2.10 4.98
C THR A 84 -10.13 1.70 4.19
N GLN A 85 -11.00 2.64 3.80
CA GLN A 85 -12.14 2.35 2.93
C GLN A 85 -11.70 1.83 1.56
N GLU A 86 -10.64 2.39 0.96
CA GLU A 86 -10.11 1.90 -0.32
C GLU A 86 -9.48 0.51 -0.19
N VAL A 87 -8.86 0.19 0.95
CA VAL A 87 -8.38 -1.16 1.23
C VAL A 87 -9.54 -2.15 1.39
N LEU A 88 -10.62 -1.79 2.09
CA LEU A 88 -11.82 -2.60 2.19
C LEU A 88 -12.50 -2.79 0.82
N ARG A 89 -12.49 -1.74 -0.01
CA ARG A 89 -12.96 -1.81 -1.40
C ARG A 89 -12.15 -2.83 -2.19
N LEU A 90 -10.82 -2.84 -2.06
CA LEU A 90 -9.95 -3.82 -2.71
C LEU A 90 -10.30 -5.25 -2.24
N ALA A 91 -10.42 -5.44 -0.92
CA ALA A 91 -10.73 -6.73 -0.31
C ALA A 91 -12.10 -7.29 -0.73
N SER A 92 -13.07 -6.42 -0.99
CA SER A 92 -14.45 -6.81 -1.31
C SER A 92 -14.72 -6.92 -2.81
N LYS A 93 -13.71 -6.71 -3.68
CA LYS A 93 -13.89 -6.68 -5.13
C LYS A 93 -13.85 -8.05 -5.78
N GLN A 94 -13.26 -9.06 -5.14
CA GLN A 94 -13.33 -10.44 -5.63
C GLN A 94 -14.74 -11.00 -5.41
N ASN A 95 -15.24 -11.69 -6.44
CA ASN A 95 -16.45 -12.48 -6.33
C ASN A 95 -16.21 -13.62 -5.33
N LEU A 96 -17.05 -13.70 -4.31
CA LEU A 96 -17.26 -14.93 -3.54
C LEU A 96 -17.63 -16.04 -4.53
N THR A 97 -16.66 -16.87 -4.91
CA THR A 97 -16.95 -18.17 -5.50
C THR A 97 -17.47 -19.04 -4.36
N LEU A 98 -18.80 -19.04 -4.18
CA LEU A 98 -19.51 -20.05 -3.39
C LEU A 98 -19.52 -21.38 -4.14
#